data_AF-A0AAU9V056-F1
#
_entry.id   AF-A0AAU9V056-F1
#
_cell.length_a   1.000
_cell.length_b   1.000
_cell.length_c   1.000
_cell.angle_alpha   90.00
_cell.angle_beta   90.00
_cell.angle_gamma   90.00
#
_symmetry.space_group_name_H-M   'P 1'
#
loop_
_entity.id
_entity.type
_entity.pdbx_description
1 polymer ?
#
loop_
_entity_poly.entity_id
_entity_poly.type
_entity_poly.pdbx_seq_one_letter_code
_entity_poly.pdbx_strand_id
1 'polypeptide(L)'
;MSKKPTRTDDVLPVGSIRVNALNDLCLTSGLKDLLDFSLTRPNTASRPLLNTKSKVFELDNCRNIGKVCLIYTGGNWSIWLATREGSWGWLAHSFTHYFRMALVHLGLPGWQATFANLPLIPWAEQLFLLLAPHLLEKAETEHNVVSATSETGLNHIDPNIFKTSVRHHKNTARSSNQ
;
A
#
# COMPACT_ATOMS: atom_id res chain seq x y z
N MET A 1 -5.16 47.86 15.28
CA MET A 1 -4.88 46.45 15.62
C MET A 1 -5.65 45.56 14.64
N SER A 2 -5.04 45.22 13.49
CA SER A 2 -5.74 44.47 12.43
C SER A 2 -5.40 42.98 12.57
N LYS A 3 -6.38 42.16 12.97
CA LYS A 3 -6.23 40.69 12.98
C LYS A 3 -6.34 40.21 11.52
N LYS A 4 -5.23 39.73 10.94
CA LYS A 4 -5.27 38.94 9.71
C LYS A 4 -5.95 37.61 10.02
N PRO A 5 -6.97 37.17 9.26
CA PRO A 5 -7.48 35.82 9.37
C PRO A 5 -6.48 34.88 8.70
N THR A 6 -5.77 34.07 9.48
CA THR A 6 -5.02 32.93 8.98
C THR A 6 -6.02 31.80 8.72
N ARG A 7 -6.69 31.84 7.57
CA ARG A 7 -7.37 30.66 7.04
C ARG A 7 -6.28 29.78 6.46
N THR A 8 -5.77 28.84 7.24
CA THR A 8 -5.01 27.72 6.68
C THR A 8 -6.04 26.88 5.95
N ASP A 9 -6.21 27.13 4.65
CA ASP A 9 -6.94 26.22 3.79
C ASP A 9 -6.17 24.89 3.82
N ASP A 10 -6.66 23.92 4.59
CA ASP A 10 -6.06 22.60 4.72
C ASP A 10 -6.06 21.95 3.33
N VAL A 11 -4.89 21.94 2.68
CA VAL A 11 -4.73 21.32 1.37
C VAL A 11 -5.01 19.83 1.50
N LEU A 12 -6.13 19.39 0.93
CA LEU A 12 -6.54 17.99 0.99
C LEU A 12 -5.73 17.16 -0.02
N PRO A 13 -5.09 16.05 0.40
CA PRO A 13 -4.11 15.34 -0.42
C PRO A 13 -4.74 14.50 -1.55
N VAL A 14 -4.61 14.93 -2.80
CA VAL A 14 -5.25 14.25 -3.95
C VAL A 14 -4.83 12.79 -4.21
N GLY A 15 -3.73 12.33 -3.61
CA GLY A 15 -3.30 10.93 -3.64
C GLY A 15 -1.84 10.77 -3.24
N SER A 16 -1.48 9.61 -2.69
CA SER A 16 -0.10 9.24 -2.43
C SER A 16 0.06 7.73 -2.37
N ILE A 17 0.98 7.17 -3.14
CA ILE A 17 1.44 5.79 -2.97
C ILE A 17 2.65 5.83 -2.04
N ARG A 18 2.52 5.21 -0.86
CA ARG A 18 3.59 5.17 0.13
C ARG A 18 3.74 3.77 0.70
N VAL A 19 5.00 3.42 0.95
CA VAL A 19 5.42 2.26 1.72
C VAL A 19 6.59 2.73 2.56
N ASN A 20 6.63 2.35 3.83
CA ASN A 20 7.72 2.68 4.74
C ASN A 20 9.06 2.16 4.19
N ALA A 21 10.13 2.90 4.45
CA ALA A 21 11.48 2.45 4.12
C ALA A 21 11.80 1.16 4.89
N LEU A 22 12.72 0.35 4.35
CA LEU A 22 13.12 -0.91 5.00
C LEU A 22 13.62 -0.70 6.45
N ASN A 23 14.27 0.43 6.72
CA ASN A 23 14.76 0.77 8.05
C ASN A 23 13.63 1.11 9.04
N ASP A 24 12.48 1.56 8.53
CA ASP A 24 11.32 1.97 9.32
C ASP A 24 10.26 0.86 9.39
N LEU A 25 10.47 -0.24 8.67
CA LEU A 25 9.56 -1.37 8.58
C LEU A 25 9.58 -2.19 9.86
N CYS A 26 8.81 -1.76 10.86
CA CYS A 26 8.71 -2.40 12.16
C CYS A 26 7.28 -2.48 12.69
N LEU A 27 7.09 -3.23 13.77
CA LEU A 27 5.84 -3.20 14.55
C LEU A 27 5.85 -1.95 15.42
N THR A 28 5.22 -0.88 14.94
CA THR A 28 5.11 0.36 15.72
C THR A 28 4.20 0.17 16.94
N SER A 29 4.40 0.99 17.99
CA SER A 29 3.54 0.99 19.18
C SER A 29 2.07 1.14 18.82
N GLY A 30 1.74 2.13 17.97
CA GLY A 30 0.36 2.34 17.54
C GLY A 30 -0.22 1.20 16.73
N LEU A 31 0.60 0.39 16.03
CA LEU A 31 0.10 -0.84 15.39
C LEU A 31 -0.13 -1.93 16.44
N LYS A 32 0.82 -2.12 17.37
CA LYS A 32 0.68 -3.06 18.49
C LYS A 32 -0.60 -2.80 19.30
N ASP A 33 -0.89 -1.54 19.62
CA ASP A 33 -2.09 -1.16 20.36
C ASP A 33 -3.37 -1.55 19.61
N LEU A 34 -3.40 -1.42 18.27
CA LEU A 34 -4.52 -1.88 17.45
C LEU A 34 -4.63 -3.41 17.44
N LEU A 35 -3.52 -4.14 17.41
CA LEU A 35 -3.52 -5.60 17.51
C LEU A 35 -4.10 -6.06 18.85
N ASP A 36 -3.65 -5.43 19.94
CA ASP A 36 -4.08 -5.72 21.31
C ASP A 36 -5.56 -5.38 21.48
N PHE A 37 -5.99 -4.21 21.00
CA PHE A 37 -7.40 -3.81 21.01
C PHE A 37 -8.28 -4.79 20.24
N SER A 38 -7.82 -5.27 19.08
CA SER A 38 -8.56 -6.26 18.30
C SER A 38 -8.68 -7.62 19.00
N LEU A 39 -7.71 -8.03 19.83
CA LEU A 39 -7.79 -9.26 20.63
C LEU A 39 -8.90 -9.22 21.69
N THR A 40 -9.28 -8.03 22.16
CA THR A 40 -10.36 -7.89 23.16
C THR A 40 -11.76 -8.05 22.57
N ARG A 41 -11.89 -8.11 21.24
CA ARG A 41 -13.19 -8.16 20.56
C ARG A 41 -13.56 -9.59 20.17
N PRO A 42 -14.86 -9.94 20.22
CA PRO A 42 -15.33 -11.22 19.69
C PRO A 42 -14.96 -11.32 18.20
N ASN A 43 -14.45 -12.48 17.82
CA ASN A 43 -13.88 -12.75 16.50
C ASN A 43 -14.87 -12.42 15.38
N THR A 44 -14.69 -11.27 14.71
CA THR A 44 -15.34 -11.01 13.43
C THR A 44 -14.61 -11.82 12.35
N ALA A 45 -15.34 -12.34 11.37
CA ALA A 45 -14.88 -13.40 10.49
C ALA A 45 -13.63 -13.11 9.62
N SER A 46 -13.08 -11.89 9.64
CA SER A 46 -12.01 -11.44 8.73
C SER A 46 -10.77 -10.92 9.45
N ARG A 47 -10.20 -11.68 10.39
CA ARG A 47 -8.96 -11.32 11.11
C ARG A 47 -7.79 -12.25 10.77
N PRO A 48 -6.54 -11.75 10.65
CA PRO A 48 -5.36 -12.61 10.54
C PRO A 48 -5.14 -13.46 11.81
N LEU A 49 -4.91 -14.77 11.61
CA LEU A 49 -4.54 -15.70 12.68
C LEU A 49 -3.07 -15.48 13.08
N LEU A 50 -2.85 -14.68 14.11
CA LEU A 50 -1.52 -14.42 14.66
C LEU A 50 -1.13 -15.51 15.66
N ASN A 51 0.10 -16.02 15.53
CA ASN A 51 0.71 -16.96 16.46
C ASN A 51 2.11 -16.49 16.86
N THR A 52 2.81 -17.23 17.72
CA THR A 52 4.16 -16.87 18.20
C THR A 52 5.23 -16.82 17.10
N LYS A 53 4.95 -17.38 15.92
CA LYS A 53 5.84 -17.32 14.74
C LYS A 53 5.45 -16.21 13.77
N SER A 54 4.36 -15.48 14.03
CA SER A 54 3.91 -14.40 13.16
C SER A 54 4.79 -13.17 13.33
N LYS A 55 5.19 -12.56 12.21
CA LYS A 55 5.85 -11.25 12.20
C LYS A 55 4.91 -10.23 11.55
N VAL A 56 4.80 -9.05 12.15
CA VAL A 56 3.92 -7.98 11.69
C VAL A 56 4.75 -6.73 11.48
N PHE A 57 4.53 -6.06 10.36
CA PHE A 57 5.26 -4.86 9.95
C PHE A 57 4.29 -3.80 9.45
N GLU A 58 4.48 -2.54 9.85
CA GLU A 58 3.68 -1.42 9.33
C GLU A 58 4.19 -0.99 7.95
N LEU A 59 3.34 -1.08 6.93
CA LEU A 59 3.67 -0.64 5.56
C LEU A 59 3.33 0.83 5.33
N ASP A 60 2.16 1.30 5.75
CA ASP A 60 1.75 2.70 5.58
C ASP A 60 0.72 3.06 6.66
N ASN A 61 0.71 4.35 7.00
CA ASN A 61 -0.27 4.95 7.88
C ASN A 61 -1.30 5.71 7.03
N CYS A 62 -2.47 5.10 6.87
CA CYS A 62 -3.62 5.69 6.19
C CYS A 62 -4.35 6.61 7.17
N ARG A 63 -3.75 7.77 7.47
CA ARG A 63 -4.12 8.83 8.45
C ARG A 63 -5.47 8.69 9.17
N ASN A 64 -6.58 8.61 8.43
CA ASN A 64 -7.93 8.66 8.99
C ASN A 64 -8.68 7.31 9.00
N ILE A 65 -8.08 6.26 8.45
CA ILE A 65 -8.70 4.93 8.30
C ILE A 65 -8.02 3.94 9.24
N GLY A 66 -6.69 3.87 9.20
CA GLY A 66 -5.96 2.85 9.94
C GLY A 66 -4.54 2.67 9.43
N LYS A 67 -4.00 1.48 9.68
CA LYS A 67 -2.63 1.10 9.33
C LYS A 67 -2.66 -0.09 8.40
N VAL A 68 -1.91 0.00 7.30
CA VAL A 68 -1.66 -1.15 6.45
C VAL A 68 -0.48 -1.91 7.01
N CYS A 69 -0.63 -3.21 7.19
CA CYS A 69 0.41 -4.05 7.75
C CYS A 69 0.67 -5.30 6.89
N LEU A 70 1.95 -5.66 6.81
CA LEU A 70 2.44 -6.91 6.25
C LEU A 70 2.57 -7.93 7.37
N ILE A 71 1.93 -9.08 7.19
CA ILE A 71 1.92 -10.16 8.15
C ILE A 71 2.56 -11.38 7.51
N TYR A 72 3.61 -11.88 8.14
CA TYR A 72 4.23 -13.16 7.82
C TYR A 72 3.77 -14.21 8.81
N THR A 73 3.13 -15.27 8.35
CA THR A 73 2.77 -16.41 9.21
C THR A 73 2.87 -17.72 8.46
N GLY A 74 3.48 -18.73 9.08
CA GLY A 74 3.56 -20.08 8.52
C GLY A 74 4.20 -20.18 7.13
N GLY A 75 5.13 -19.28 6.78
CA GLY A 75 5.77 -19.26 5.46
C GLY A 75 5.05 -18.39 4.41
N ASN A 76 3.88 -17.86 4.74
CA ASN A 76 3.08 -17.04 3.83
C ASN A 76 3.08 -15.58 4.27
N TRP A 77 3.05 -14.69 3.27
CA TRP A 77 2.85 -13.26 3.46
C TRP A 77 1.38 -12.92 3.23
N SER A 78 0.90 -11.88 3.89
CA SER A 78 -0.44 -11.33 3.66
C SER A 78 -0.47 -9.87 4.08
N ILE A 79 -1.31 -9.07 3.43
CA ILE A 79 -1.44 -7.65 3.70
C ILE A 79 -2.85 -7.35 4.15
N TRP A 80 -2.93 -6.60 5.26
CA TRP A 80 -4.17 -6.31 5.95
C TRP A 80 -4.23 -4.84 6.34
N LEU A 81 -5.45 -4.30 6.35
CA LEU A 81 -5.77 -3.01 6.92
C LEU A 81 -6.29 -3.22 8.35
N ALA A 82 -5.57 -2.70 9.34
CA ALA A 82 -6.04 -2.61 10.72
C ALA A 82 -6.67 -1.23 10.94
N THR A 83 -7.99 -1.19 11.14
CA THR A 83 -8.70 0.07 11.34
C THR A 83 -8.52 0.59 12.76
N ARG A 84 -8.75 1.89 12.97
CA ARG A 84 -8.69 2.51 14.31
C ARG A 84 -9.73 1.95 15.27
N GLU A 85 -10.82 1.44 14.73
CA GLU A 85 -11.90 0.78 15.45
C GLU A 85 -11.56 -0.68 15.76
N GLY A 86 -10.38 -1.19 15.43
CA GLY A 86 -9.98 -2.58 15.72
C GLY A 86 -10.60 -3.63 14.80
N SER A 87 -11.18 -3.18 13.67
CA SER A 87 -11.64 -4.04 12.59
C SER A 87 -10.49 -4.37 11.64
N TRP A 88 -10.65 -5.45 10.88
CA TRP A 88 -9.64 -5.95 9.95
C TRP A 88 -10.23 -6.09 8.55
N GLY A 89 -9.54 -5.51 7.58
CA GLY A 89 -9.80 -5.68 6.17
C GLY A 89 -8.67 -6.46 5.50
N TRP A 90 -9.00 -7.52 4.79
CA TRP A 90 -8.05 -8.21 3.94
C TRP A 90 -7.77 -7.36 2.69
N LEU A 91 -6.50 -7.25 2.28
CA LEU A 91 -6.13 -6.49 1.07
C LEU A 91 -5.48 -7.38 0.00
N ALA A 92 -4.48 -8.18 0.37
CA ALA A 92 -3.72 -8.96 -0.61
C ALA A 92 -2.97 -10.16 -0.01
N HIS A 93 -2.64 -11.14 -0.86
CA HIS A 93 -1.78 -12.28 -0.52
C HIS A 93 -0.27 -11.99 -0.64
N SER A 94 0.13 -10.90 -1.30
CA SER A 94 1.54 -10.55 -1.48
C SER A 94 1.74 -9.03 -1.53
N PHE A 95 2.96 -8.59 -1.22
CA PHE A 95 3.35 -7.18 -1.38
C PHE A 95 3.20 -6.71 -2.82
N THR A 96 3.60 -7.54 -3.78
CA THR A 96 3.48 -7.25 -5.21
C THR A 96 2.01 -6.99 -5.59
N HIS A 97 1.10 -7.84 -5.15
CA HIS A 97 -0.32 -7.68 -5.43
C HIS A 97 -0.86 -6.39 -4.81
N TYR A 98 -0.56 -6.12 -3.54
CA TYR A 98 -0.91 -4.86 -2.88
C TYR A 98 -0.37 -3.62 -3.61
N PHE A 99 0.89 -3.67 -4.03
CA PHE A 99 1.51 -2.57 -4.76
C PHE A 99 0.83 -2.31 -6.11
N ARG A 100 0.44 -3.38 -6.83
CA ARG A 100 -0.35 -3.27 -8.07
C ARG A 100 -1.73 -2.66 -7.81
N MET A 101 -2.40 -3.03 -6.73
CA MET A 101 -3.66 -2.38 -6.35
C MET A 101 -3.45 -0.87 -6.13
N ALA A 102 -2.39 -0.48 -5.42
CA ALA A 102 -2.08 0.93 -5.21
C ALA A 102 -1.86 1.69 -6.53
N LEU A 103 -1.20 1.06 -7.52
CA LEU A 103 -1.01 1.61 -8.86
C LEU A 103 -2.33 1.74 -9.63
N VAL A 104 -3.19 0.72 -9.62
CA VAL A 104 -4.52 0.76 -10.27
C VAL A 104 -5.37 1.89 -9.69
N HIS A 105 -5.27 2.12 -8.38
CA HIS A 105 -6.00 3.18 -7.69
C HIS A 105 -5.26 4.52 -7.70
N LEU A 106 -4.14 4.64 -8.40
CA LEU A 106 -3.34 5.88 -8.52
C LEU A 106 -2.95 6.50 -7.15
N GLY A 107 -2.96 5.71 -6.08
CA GLY A 107 -2.78 6.19 -4.71
C GLY A 107 -3.91 7.08 -4.19
N LEU A 108 -5.11 7.02 -4.75
CA LEU A 108 -6.28 7.79 -4.29
C LEU A 108 -6.52 7.59 -2.79
N PRO A 109 -6.79 8.65 -2.03
CA PRO A 109 -6.93 8.54 -0.59
C PRO A 109 -8.05 7.56 -0.22
N GLY A 110 -7.74 6.61 0.65
CA GLY A 110 -8.71 5.65 1.16
C GLY A 110 -9.10 4.52 0.22
N TRP A 111 -8.39 4.32 -0.89
CA TRP A 111 -8.62 3.18 -1.78
C TRP A 111 -8.59 1.82 -1.05
N GLN A 112 -7.82 1.66 0.03
CA GLN A 112 -7.80 0.42 0.81
C GLN A 112 -9.15 0.10 1.47
N ALA A 113 -9.96 1.12 1.78
CA ALA A 113 -11.26 0.95 2.41
C ALA A 113 -12.25 0.21 1.49
N THR A 114 -12.14 0.41 0.16
CA THR A 114 -13.04 -0.25 -0.81
C THR A 114 -12.87 -1.77 -0.81
N PHE A 115 -11.66 -2.27 -0.56
CA PHE A 115 -11.36 -3.71 -0.45
C PHE A 115 -11.64 -4.26 0.96
N ALA A 116 -11.53 -3.41 1.97
CA ALA A 116 -11.80 -3.78 3.35
C ALA A 116 -13.30 -3.80 3.70
N ASN A 117 -14.20 -3.57 2.74
CA ASN A 117 -15.65 -3.35 2.96
C ASN A 117 -15.92 -2.25 3.99
N LEU A 118 -15.11 -1.19 3.97
CA LEU A 118 -15.26 -0.02 4.82
C LEU A 118 -15.81 1.15 3.99
N PRO A 119 -16.68 1.99 4.57
CA PRO A 119 -17.14 3.17 3.87
C PRO A 119 -15.98 4.12 3.57
N LEU A 120 -15.98 4.69 2.37
CA LEU A 120 -15.07 5.80 2.03
C LEU A 120 -15.47 7.04 2.83
N ILE A 121 -14.47 7.87 3.15
CA ILE A 121 -14.74 9.21 3.69
C ILE A 121 -15.30 10.10 2.57
N PRO A 122 -16.22 11.04 2.85
CA PRO A 122 -16.94 11.80 1.82
C PRO A 122 -16.04 12.50 0.80
N TRP A 123 -14.94 13.09 1.26
CA TRP A 123 -14.00 13.76 0.37
C TRP A 123 -13.19 12.79 -0.51
N ALA A 124 -12.88 11.59 -0.01
CA ALA A 124 -12.25 10.57 -0.84
C ALA A 124 -13.22 10.11 -1.93
N GLU A 125 -14.48 9.84 -1.59
CA GLU A 125 -15.52 9.47 -2.54
C GLU A 125 -15.68 10.53 -3.65
N GLN A 126 -15.68 11.83 -3.30
CA GLN A 126 -15.69 12.91 -4.27
C GLN A 126 -14.49 12.87 -5.24
N LEU A 127 -13.30 12.56 -4.74
CA LEU A 127 -12.11 12.40 -5.59
C LEU A 127 -12.23 11.18 -6.51
N PHE A 128 -12.77 10.07 -6.02
CA PHE A 128 -13.05 8.90 -6.84
C PHE A 128 -14.03 9.24 -7.96
N LEU A 129 -15.16 9.89 -7.66
CA LEU A 129 -16.15 10.31 -8.65
C LEU A 129 -15.57 11.27 -9.70
N LEU A 130 -14.64 12.14 -9.30
CA LEU A 130 -14.01 13.13 -10.19
C LEU A 130 -12.93 12.50 -11.09
N LEU A 131 -12.06 11.65 -10.54
CA LEU A 131 -10.84 11.19 -11.21
C LEU A 131 -10.98 9.79 -11.81
N ALA A 132 -11.71 8.91 -11.14
CA ALA A 132 -11.80 7.50 -11.52
C ALA A 132 -13.13 6.85 -11.03
N PRO A 133 -14.30 7.31 -11.52
CA PRO A 133 -15.60 6.84 -11.04
C PRO A 133 -15.80 5.32 -11.26
N HIS A 134 -15.21 4.77 -12.33
CA HIS A 134 -15.23 3.35 -12.64
C HIS A 134 -14.59 2.46 -11.55
N LEU A 135 -13.74 3.02 -10.67
CA LEU A 135 -13.16 2.26 -9.54
C LEU A 135 -14.15 2.09 -8.39
N LEU A 136 -15.25 2.86 -8.34
CA LEU A 136 -16.27 2.75 -7.30
C LEU A 136 -17.28 1.63 -7.59
N GLU A 137 -17.57 1.36 -8.86
CA GLU A 137 -18.56 0.35 -9.30
C GLU A 137 -18.14 -1.09 -8.95
N LYS A 138 -16.85 -1.34 -8.68
CA LYS A 138 -16.29 -2.70 -8.54
C LYS A 138 -16.44 -3.32 -7.15
N ALA A 139 -17.01 -2.62 -6.18
CA ALA A 139 -17.08 -3.09 -4.79
C ALA A 139 -17.99 -4.31 -4.57
N GLU A 140 -18.85 -4.69 -5.53
CA GLU A 140 -19.82 -5.78 -5.35
C GLU A 140 -19.40 -7.12 -5.97
N THR A 141 -18.29 -7.23 -6.69
CA THR A 141 -17.98 -8.50 -7.40
C THR A 141 -16.49 -8.67 -7.63
N GLU A 142 -15.80 -9.41 -6.76
CA GLU A 142 -14.59 -10.22 -7.05
C GLU A 142 -13.97 -10.79 -5.76
N HIS A 143 -14.74 -11.56 -4.97
CA HIS A 143 -14.15 -12.49 -3.99
C HIS A 143 -13.74 -13.83 -4.62
N ASN A 144 -13.72 -13.93 -5.95
CA ASN A 144 -13.46 -15.17 -6.64
C ASN A 144 -12.75 -14.90 -7.97
N VAL A 145 -11.74 -15.71 -8.27
CA VAL A 145 -10.99 -15.79 -9.54
C VAL A 145 -9.84 -14.78 -9.75
N VAL A 146 -8.88 -14.75 -8.82
CA VAL A 146 -7.47 -14.87 -9.25
C VAL A 146 -6.87 -16.02 -8.48
N SER A 147 -7.13 -17.22 -9.02
CA SER A 147 -6.49 -18.45 -8.60
C SER A 147 -4.98 -18.26 -8.53
N ALA A 148 -4.39 -18.93 -7.55
CA ALA A 148 -2.97 -19.03 -7.27
C ALA A 148 -2.16 -19.69 -8.41
N THR A 149 -2.25 -19.19 -9.64
CA THR A 149 -1.30 -19.49 -10.71
C THR A 149 -0.10 -18.58 -10.53
N SER A 150 0.85 -19.05 -9.72
CA SER A 150 2.28 -18.77 -9.82
C SER A 150 2.64 -17.32 -10.21
N GLU A 151 2.80 -16.46 -9.19
CA GLU A 151 3.36 -15.10 -9.31
C GLU A 151 4.77 -15.03 -9.94
N THR A 152 5.39 -16.18 -10.24
CA THR A 152 6.71 -16.31 -10.86
C THR A 152 6.77 -15.83 -12.32
N GLY A 153 5.63 -15.65 -13.01
CA GLY A 153 5.61 -15.27 -14.43
C GLY A 153 5.52 -13.78 -14.74
N LEU A 154 5.13 -12.92 -13.79
CA LEU A 154 4.73 -11.53 -14.10
C LEU A 154 5.72 -10.45 -13.65
N ASN A 155 6.84 -10.81 -13.03
CA ASN A 155 7.86 -9.88 -12.54
C ASN A 155 9.28 -10.30 -12.97
N HIS A 156 9.45 -10.77 -14.20
CA HIS A 156 10.78 -11.05 -14.72
C HIS A 156 11.44 -9.75 -15.15
N ILE A 157 12.28 -9.19 -14.28
CA ILE A 157 13.16 -8.07 -14.64
C ILE A 157 14.13 -8.62 -15.70
N ASP A 158 14.27 -7.92 -16.84
CA ASP A 158 15.24 -8.31 -17.87
C ASP A 158 16.65 -8.33 -17.23
N PRO A 159 17.36 -9.47 -17.21
CA PRO A 159 18.71 -9.57 -16.67
C PRO A 159 19.70 -8.57 -17.31
N ASN A 160 19.39 -8.07 -18.51
CA ASN A 160 20.23 -7.09 -19.20
C ASN A 160 20.08 -5.66 -18.68
N ILE A 161 19.10 -5.34 -17.82
CA ILE A 161 18.95 -4.00 -17.24
C ILE A 161 20.16 -3.59 -16.40
N PHE A 162 20.84 -4.57 -15.79
CA PHE A 162 22.06 -4.35 -15.00
C PHE A 162 23.33 -4.30 -15.85
N LYS A 163 23.23 -4.60 -17.15
CA LYS A 163 24.32 -4.38 -18.09
C LYS A 163 24.28 -2.93 -18.52
N THR A 164 24.65 -2.03 -17.61
CA THR A 164 25.00 -0.67 -18.00
C THR A 164 26.17 -0.80 -18.98
N SER A 165 25.91 -0.49 -20.25
CA SER A 165 26.98 -0.37 -21.23
C SER A 165 27.84 0.80 -20.76
N VAL A 166 28.96 0.48 -20.12
CA VAL A 166 30.04 1.43 -19.91
C VAL A 166 30.53 1.77 -21.32
N ARG A 167 29.89 2.76 -21.96
CA ARG A 167 30.41 3.35 -23.20
C ARG A 167 31.75 3.96 -22.81
N HIS A 168 32.82 3.18 -22.98
CA HIS A 168 34.16 3.71 -23.08
C HIS A 168 34.13 4.74 -24.20
N HIS A 169 34.04 6.01 -23.85
CA HIS A 169 34.37 7.11 -24.74
C HIS A 169 35.85 6.95 -25.07
N LYS A 170 36.14 6.25 -26.19
CA LYS A 170 37.48 6.15 -26.73
C LYS A 170 37.78 7.51 -27.36
N ASN A 171 38.37 8.41 -26.57
CA ASN A 171 38.95 9.65 -27.08
C ASN A 171 39.99 9.25 -28.14
N THR A 172 39.62 9.48 -29.39
CA THR A 172 40.51 9.25 -30.53
C THR A 172 41.43 10.45 -30.60
N ALA A 173 42.59 10.35 -29.97
CA ALA A 173 43.69 11.27 -30.18
C ALA A 173 44.14 11.12 -31.65
N ARG A 174 43.98 12.19 -32.44
CA ARG A 174 44.58 12.30 -33.77
C ARG A 174 46.10 12.34 -33.61
N SER A 175 46.78 11.30 -34.08
CA SER A 175 48.20 11.32 -34.37
C SER A 175 48.43 12.15 -35.64
N SER A 176 49.00 13.34 -35.48
CA SER A 176 49.62 14.08 -36.58
C SER A 176 51.02 13.52 -36.81
N ASN A 177 51.26 12.93 -37.99
CA ASN A 177 52.58 12.73 -38.56
C ASN A 177 52.45 12.79 -40.08
N GLN A 178 52.68 13.99 -40.64
CA GLN A 178 53.62 14.30 -41.73
C GLN A 178 53.50 15.78 -42.08
#